data_AF-A0A3M1UQ26-F1
#
_entry.id   AF-A0A3M1UQ26-F1
#
_cell.length_a   1.000
_cell.length_b   1.000
_cell.length_c   1.000
_cell.angle_alpha   90.00
_cell.angle_beta   90.00
_cell.angle_gamma   90.00
#
_symmetry.space_group_name_H-M   'P 1'
#
loop_
_entity.id
_entity.type
_entity.pdbx_description
1 polymer ?
#
loop_
_entity_poly.entity_id
_entity_poly.type
_entity_poly.pdbx_seq_one_letter_code
_entity_poly.pdbx_strand_id
1 'polypeptide(L)'
;MPRLATVPDLPGAATAEGVAPRRPTRTRPVTGTATGRRGRARSLLALAGHALLVAALVRGWQLREAFPFTAEHGIGYALGILGGSMMLLLLVYPLRKRLPRLRFLGPVPFWFRLHMLFGLLGPLCILYHAGFHLGSTNANAALFCMLTVATSGLVGRYLYTRIHLGLYGRRATAAALRKQIQTMQEQLAASSSEGAEAGKEVLAALQALETRILREGMPGSRVLAFLLPPLSRYLLYRQVMALLAPVHPAGTQAVEVRRLARQMSRTFLQLSQLRPFERLFSLWHLLHLPLFLLMVVSGIVHVVFVHMY
;
A
#
# COMPACT_ATOMS: atom_id res chain seq x y z
N MET A 1 5.84 -50.75 -41.31
CA MET A 1 7.06 -49.90 -41.30
C MET A 1 7.54 -49.81 -39.85
N PRO A 2 8.74 -50.33 -39.55
CA PRO A 2 9.21 -50.66 -38.20
C PRO A 2 9.97 -49.50 -37.55
N ARG A 3 10.08 -49.50 -36.21
CA ARG A 3 11.29 -49.05 -35.49
C ARG A 3 11.26 -49.50 -34.03
N LEU A 4 11.96 -50.60 -33.76
CA LEU A 4 12.58 -50.90 -32.48
C LEU A 4 13.81 -49.97 -32.33
N ALA A 5 13.94 -49.29 -31.19
CA ALA A 5 15.20 -48.75 -30.69
C ALA A 5 15.02 -48.41 -29.19
N THR A 6 15.50 -49.29 -28.30
CA THR A 6 16.70 -49.11 -27.45
C THR A 6 16.41 -48.44 -26.11
N VAL A 7 16.40 -49.28 -25.08
CA VAL A 7 16.57 -48.93 -23.66
C VAL A 7 18.00 -48.38 -23.47
N PRO A 8 18.19 -47.22 -22.81
CA PRO A 8 19.52 -46.81 -22.37
C PRO A 8 19.84 -47.44 -21.00
N ASP A 9 21.03 -48.04 -20.94
CA ASP A 9 21.69 -48.63 -19.78
C ASP A 9 21.71 -47.69 -18.56
N LEU A 10 21.43 -48.26 -17.39
CA LEU A 10 21.71 -47.65 -16.09
C LEU A 10 23.21 -47.81 -15.76
N PRO A 11 23.96 -46.71 -15.53
CA PRO A 11 25.30 -46.85 -14.98
C PRO A 11 25.24 -47.10 -13.48
N GLY A 12 25.71 -48.30 -13.10
CA GLY A 12 26.75 -48.50 -12.10
C GLY A 12 26.52 -47.93 -10.70
N ALA A 13 26.33 -48.85 -9.75
CA ALA A 13 26.49 -48.62 -8.33
C ALA A 13 27.85 -47.96 -8.04
N ALA A 14 27.83 -46.66 -7.73
CA ALA A 14 28.97 -45.93 -7.18
C ALA A 14 28.85 -45.89 -5.65
N THR A 15 29.78 -46.62 -5.05
CA THR A 15 30.32 -46.57 -3.70
C THR A 15 29.99 -45.33 -2.85
N ALA A 16 29.57 -45.61 -1.62
CA ALA A 16 29.42 -44.66 -0.53
C ALA A 16 30.75 -43.97 -0.18
N GLU A 17 30.90 -42.70 -0.55
CA GLU A 17 31.90 -41.80 0.04
C GLU A 17 31.24 -40.85 1.05
N GLY A 18 31.94 -40.65 2.17
CA GLY A 18 31.44 -40.06 3.41
C GLY A 18 30.92 -38.63 3.27
N VAL A 19 29.68 -38.44 3.72
CA VAL A 19 29.10 -37.11 3.99
C VAL A 19 29.65 -36.60 5.32
N ALA A 20 30.63 -35.71 5.27
CA ALA A 20 31.12 -34.99 6.45
C ALA A 20 29.99 -34.14 7.10
N PRO A 21 29.94 -34.02 8.43
CA PRO A 21 28.88 -33.28 9.12
C PRO A 21 28.99 -31.77 8.82
N ARG A 22 27.92 -31.20 8.23
CA ARG A 22 27.79 -29.75 8.02
C ARG A 22 27.80 -29.02 9.37
N ARG A 23 28.78 -28.14 9.59
CA ARG A 23 28.85 -27.24 10.75
C ARG A 23 27.56 -26.40 10.87
N PRO A 24 27.07 -26.15 12.10
CA PRO A 24 25.91 -25.30 12.31
C PRO A 24 26.19 -23.86 11.86
N THR A 25 25.33 -23.34 10.99
CA THR A 25 25.34 -21.96 10.50
C THR A 25 25.15 -21.01 11.68
N ARG A 26 26.21 -20.32 12.07
CA ARG A 26 26.20 -19.30 13.13
C ARG A 26 25.31 -18.14 12.67
N THR A 27 24.10 -18.04 13.20
CA THR A 27 23.19 -16.92 12.97
C THR A 27 23.80 -15.67 13.61
N ARG A 28 24.24 -14.72 12.78
CA ARG A 28 24.68 -13.39 13.26
C ARG A 28 23.47 -12.63 13.81
N PRO A 29 23.56 -12.00 14.99
CA PRO A 29 22.50 -11.16 15.50
C PRO A 29 22.40 -9.89 14.64
N VAL A 30 21.21 -9.65 14.08
CA VAL A 30 20.88 -8.42 13.36
C VAL A 30 20.81 -7.28 14.38
N THR A 31 21.87 -6.48 14.48
CA THR A 31 21.88 -5.24 15.26
C THR A 31 20.89 -4.23 14.68
N GLY A 32 19.70 -4.14 15.29
CA GLY A 32 18.55 -3.37 14.80
C GLY A 32 18.58 -1.85 15.06
N THR A 33 19.71 -1.26 15.43
CA THR A 33 19.78 0.15 15.88
C THR A 33 20.06 1.14 14.75
N ALA A 34 20.91 0.78 13.76
CA ALA A 34 21.30 1.69 12.68
C ALA A 34 20.21 1.86 11.60
N THR A 35 19.43 0.82 11.33
CA THR A 35 18.32 0.83 10.36
C THR A 35 17.13 1.67 10.86
N GLY A 36 16.85 1.64 12.17
CA GLY A 36 15.78 2.44 12.80
C GLY A 36 16.03 3.95 12.75
N ARG A 37 17.27 4.41 12.95
CA ARG A 37 17.63 5.83 12.98
C ARG A 37 17.51 6.47 11.58
N ARG A 38 17.96 5.77 10.53
CA ARG A 38 17.80 6.19 9.13
C ARG A 38 16.33 6.22 8.69
N GLY A 39 15.51 5.29 9.18
CA GLY A 39 14.06 5.29 8.93
C GLY A 39 13.36 6.49 9.55
N ARG A 40 13.62 6.77 10.83
CA ARG A 40 13.03 7.93 11.55
C ARG A 40 13.43 9.26 10.91
N ALA A 41 14.69 9.45 10.56
CA ALA A 41 15.15 10.69 9.92
C ALA A 41 14.41 10.97 8.59
N ARG A 42 14.19 9.95 7.75
CA ARG A 42 13.46 10.10 6.48
C ARG A 42 11.98 10.41 6.70
N SER A 43 11.36 9.82 7.72
CA SER A 43 9.98 10.14 8.10
C SER A 43 9.84 11.56 8.61
N LEU A 44 10.78 12.04 9.44
CA LEU A 44 10.80 13.42 9.93
C LEU A 44 11.00 14.43 8.79
N LEU A 45 11.93 14.16 7.86
CA LEU A 45 12.12 15.01 6.68
C LEU A 45 10.87 15.07 5.80
N ALA A 46 10.18 13.94 5.62
CA ALA A 46 8.92 13.92 4.89
C ALA A 46 7.85 14.75 5.61
N LEU A 47 7.69 14.60 6.92
CA LEU A 47 6.76 15.40 7.74
C LEU A 47 7.06 16.90 7.65
N ALA A 48 8.34 17.27 7.78
CA ALA A 48 8.78 18.65 7.65
C ALA A 48 8.46 19.23 6.25
N GLY A 49 8.65 18.44 5.18
CA GLY A 49 8.28 18.85 3.82
C GLY A 49 6.77 19.09 3.65
N HIS A 50 5.92 18.25 4.24
CA HIS A 50 4.46 18.48 4.19
C HIS A 50 4.06 19.68 5.04
N ALA A 51 4.67 19.87 6.22
CA ALA A 51 4.43 21.03 7.06
C ALA A 51 4.84 22.33 6.35
N LEU A 52 5.97 22.34 5.65
CA LEU A 52 6.44 23.47 4.85
C LEU A 52 5.47 23.80 3.71
N LEU A 53 4.96 22.78 3.01
CA LEU A 53 3.95 22.99 1.96
C LEU A 53 2.67 23.63 2.53
N VAL A 54 2.15 23.10 3.64
CA VAL A 54 0.96 23.64 4.29
C VAL A 54 1.21 25.08 4.75
N ALA A 55 2.37 25.35 5.35
CA ALA A 55 2.77 26.69 5.74
C ALA A 55 2.83 27.64 4.53
N ALA A 56 3.37 27.20 3.39
CA ALA A 56 3.42 27.98 2.16
C ALA A 56 2.01 28.28 1.59
N LEU A 57 1.07 27.32 1.66
CA LEU A 57 -0.32 27.54 1.27
C LEU A 57 -1.03 28.53 2.20
N VAL A 58 -0.89 28.36 3.52
CA VAL A 58 -1.48 29.26 4.52
C VAL A 58 -0.91 30.66 4.39
N ARG A 59 0.42 30.79 4.23
CA ARG A 59 1.08 32.07 4.06
C ARG A 59 0.64 32.77 2.77
N GLY A 60 0.53 32.01 1.68
CA GLY A 60 0.02 32.49 0.40
C GLY A 60 -1.41 33.04 0.54
N TRP A 61 -2.28 32.28 1.18
CA TRP A 61 -3.68 32.67 1.42
C TRP A 61 -3.82 33.92 2.31
N GLN A 62 -3.00 34.05 3.35
CA GLN A 62 -3.01 35.19 4.26
C GLN A 62 -2.52 36.48 3.58
N LEU A 63 -1.56 36.37 2.68
CA LEU A 63 -0.99 37.50 1.96
C LEU A 63 -1.71 37.83 0.65
N ARG A 64 -2.78 37.11 0.28
CA ARG A 64 -3.44 37.24 -1.03
C ARG A 64 -3.86 38.67 -1.40
N GLU A 65 -4.13 39.53 -0.42
CA GLU A 65 -4.51 40.93 -0.64
C GLU A 65 -3.30 41.87 -0.72
N ALA A 66 -2.16 41.46 -0.15
CA ALA A 66 -0.91 42.23 -0.13
C ALA A 66 0.11 41.72 -1.16
N PHE A 67 -0.23 40.73 -1.98
CA PHE A 67 0.68 40.18 -2.98
C PHE A 67 0.87 41.15 -4.15
N PRO A 68 2.09 41.63 -4.42
CA PRO A 68 2.35 42.54 -5.54
C PRO A 68 2.52 41.81 -6.88
N PHE A 69 2.17 40.51 -6.96
CA PHE A 69 2.44 39.68 -8.13
C PHE A 69 1.21 39.58 -9.01
N THR A 70 1.36 39.93 -10.27
CA THR A 70 0.34 39.72 -11.31
C THR A 70 0.65 38.47 -12.10
N ALA A 71 -0.39 37.78 -12.58
CA ALA A 71 -0.25 36.59 -13.40
C ALA A 71 0.39 36.89 -14.77
N GLU A 72 0.25 38.13 -15.24
CA GLU A 72 0.61 38.57 -16.59
C GLU A 72 2.12 38.88 -16.73
N HIS A 73 2.77 39.38 -15.67
CA HIS A 73 4.15 39.83 -15.74
C HIS A 73 4.96 39.51 -14.47
N GLY A 74 6.30 39.51 -14.60
CA GLY A 74 7.21 39.36 -13.47
C GLY A 74 7.17 37.97 -12.81
N ILE A 75 7.18 37.95 -11.48
CA ILE A 75 7.32 36.71 -10.69
C ILE A 75 6.09 35.81 -10.84
N GLY A 76 4.87 36.38 -10.88
CA GLY A 76 3.65 35.60 -11.05
C GLY A 76 3.64 34.86 -12.39
N TYR A 77 4.00 35.54 -13.48
CA TYR A 77 4.17 34.91 -14.80
C TYR A 77 5.22 33.78 -14.80
N ALA A 78 6.40 34.03 -14.22
CA ALA A 78 7.45 33.01 -14.12
C ALA A 78 7.01 31.77 -13.33
N LEU A 79 6.22 31.95 -12.26
CA LEU A 79 5.62 30.85 -11.51
C LEU A 79 4.59 30.07 -12.33
N GLY A 80 3.86 30.74 -13.22
CA GLY A 80 2.96 30.11 -14.19
C GLY A 80 3.71 29.18 -15.15
N ILE A 81 4.80 29.68 -15.77
CA ILE A 81 5.66 28.86 -16.65
C ILE A 81 6.25 27.69 -15.88
N LEU A 82 6.81 27.93 -14.68
CA LEU A 82 7.44 26.90 -13.87
C LEU A 82 6.41 25.83 -13.44
N GLY A 83 5.26 26.24 -12.96
CA GLY A 83 4.16 25.36 -12.56
C GLY A 83 3.60 24.56 -13.72
N GLY A 84 3.33 25.21 -14.86
CA GLY A 84 2.90 24.56 -16.10
C GLY A 84 3.92 23.54 -16.62
N SER A 85 5.21 23.89 -16.59
CA SER A 85 6.30 22.96 -16.95
C SER A 85 6.34 21.74 -16.04
N MET A 86 6.16 21.93 -14.72
CA MET A 86 6.01 20.83 -13.77
C MET A 86 4.79 19.94 -14.10
N MET A 87 3.65 20.54 -14.46
CA MET A 87 2.44 19.80 -14.87
C MET A 87 2.67 18.98 -16.13
N LEU A 88 3.36 19.52 -17.14
CA LEU A 88 3.72 18.78 -18.34
C LEU A 88 4.67 17.61 -18.02
N LEU A 89 5.66 17.82 -17.15
CA LEU A 89 6.58 16.77 -16.72
C LEU A 89 5.89 15.61 -16.00
N LEU A 90 4.68 15.81 -15.42
CA LEU A 90 3.90 14.72 -14.85
C LEU A 90 3.55 13.63 -15.87
N LEU A 91 3.40 13.99 -17.16
CA LEU A 91 3.09 13.08 -18.26
C LEU A 91 4.23 12.10 -18.56
N VAL A 92 5.47 12.43 -18.20
CA VAL A 92 6.62 11.56 -18.45
C VAL A 92 6.47 10.24 -17.71
N TYR A 93 5.94 10.24 -16.48
CA TYR A 93 5.73 9.01 -15.71
C TYR A 93 4.78 8.01 -16.40
N PRO A 94 3.51 8.35 -16.70
CA PRO A 94 2.60 7.41 -17.36
C PRO A 94 3.09 7.03 -18.76
N LEU A 95 3.72 7.96 -19.48
CA LEU A 95 4.27 7.69 -20.81
C LEU A 95 5.43 6.69 -20.74
N ARG A 96 6.40 6.90 -19.84
CA ARG A 96 7.53 5.98 -19.60
C ARG A 96 7.10 4.62 -19.06
N LYS A 97 5.94 4.55 -18.38
CA LYS A 97 5.36 3.27 -17.93
C LYS A 97 4.76 2.48 -19.09
N ARG A 98 4.18 3.14 -20.10
CA ARG A 98 3.48 2.51 -21.23
C ARG A 98 4.36 2.30 -22.47
N LEU A 99 5.31 3.20 -22.73
CA LEU A 99 6.17 3.16 -23.90
C LEU A 99 7.57 2.62 -23.57
N PRO A 100 7.94 1.41 -24.04
CA PRO A 100 9.25 0.83 -23.79
C PRO A 100 10.40 1.62 -24.46
N ARG A 101 10.10 2.41 -25.49
CA ARG A 101 11.08 3.30 -26.16
C ARG A 101 11.64 4.37 -25.22
N LEU A 102 10.89 4.78 -24.19
CA LEU A 102 11.32 5.82 -23.24
C LEU A 102 12.14 5.27 -22.06
N ARG A 103 12.65 4.04 -22.15
CA ARG A 103 13.49 3.44 -21.10
C ARG A 103 14.81 4.17 -20.89
N PHE A 104 15.32 4.87 -21.92
CA PHE A 104 16.56 5.67 -21.83
C PHE A 104 16.44 6.85 -20.83
N LEU A 105 15.23 7.35 -20.58
CA LEU A 105 14.97 8.41 -19.60
C LEU A 105 15.15 7.95 -18.15
N GLY A 106 15.41 6.66 -17.91
CA GLY A 106 15.76 6.13 -16.60
C GLY A 106 14.70 5.28 -15.91
N PRO A 107 14.88 4.97 -14.61
CA PRO A 107 14.10 3.95 -13.92
C PRO A 107 12.70 4.45 -13.51
N VAL A 108 11.67 3.58 -13.59
CA VAL A 108 10.27 3.93 -13.21
C VAL A 108 10.16 4.58 -11.82
N PRO A 109 10.83 4.07 -10.76
CA PRO A 109 10.67 4.63 -9.42
C PRO A 109 11.16 6.07 -9.31
N PHE A 110 12.11 6.50 -10.15
CA PHE A 110 12.56 7.89 -10.19
C PHE A 110 11.46 8.81 -10.73
N TRP A 111 10.91 8.48 -11.90
CA TRP A 111 9.81 9.23 -12.51
C TRP A 111 8.55 9.24 -11.64
N PHE A 112 8.26 8.14 -10.95
CA PHE A 112 7.18 8.11 -9.98
C PHE A 112 7.41 9.09 -8.82
N ARG A 113 8.64 9.19 -8.28
CA ARG A 113 8.95 10.18 -7.23
C ARG A 113 8.81 11.61 -7.73
N LEU A 114 9.29 11.91 -8.95
CA LEU A 114 9.12 13.23 -9.55
C LEU A 114 7.64 13.57 -9.79
N HIS A 115 6.86 12.62 -10.30
CA HIS A 115 5.42 12.80 -10.48
C HIS A 115 4.72 13.19 -9.17
N MET A 116 5.08 12.54 -8.06
CA MET A 116 4.53 12.91 -6.74
C MET A 116 5.01 14.27 -6.24
N LEU A 117 6.26 14.65 -6.52
CA LEU A 117 6.83 15.93 -6.10
C LEU A 117 6.21 17.09 -6.90
N PHE A 118 6.22 16.98 -8.22
CA PHE A 118 5.66 17.99 -9.13
C PHE A 118 4.14 18.09 -9.03
N GLY A 119 3.45 16.99 -8.71
CA GLY A 119 2.00 17.01 -8.44
C GLY A 119 1.62 17.79 -7.19
N LEU A 120 2.61 18.21 -6.38
CA LEU A 120 2.43 18.99 -5.17
C LEU A 120 3.01 20.41 -5.31
N LEU A 121 4.23 20.52 -5.88
CA LEU A 121 4.88 21.81 -6.12
C LEU A 121 4.26 22.59 -7.29
N GLY A 122 3.83 21.91 -8.35
CA GLY A 122 3.23 22.57 -9.50
C GLY A 122 1.91 23.28 -9.17
N PRO A 123 0.95 22.65 -8.46
CA PRO A 123 -0.24 23.35 -7.98
C PRO A 123 0.07 24.50 -7.03
N LEU A 124 1.12 24.37 -6.20
CA LEU A 124 1.58 25.47 -5.37
C LEU A 124 2.04 26.66 -6.22
N CYS A 125 2.91 26.42 -7.20
CA CYS A 125 3.38 27.47 -8.12
C CYS A 125 2.21 28.12 -8.87
N ILE A 126 1.24 27.33 -9.35
CA ILE A 126 0.07 27.83 -10.08
C ILE A 126 -0.87 28.64 -9.15
N LEU A 127 -1.03 28.26 -7.88
CA LEU A 127 -1.79 29.05 -6.91
C LEU A 127 -1.15 30.42 -6.66
N TYR A 128 0.18 30.47 -6.56
CA TYR A 128 0.91 31.73 -6.44
C TYR A 128 0.89 32.56 -7.73
N HIS A 129 0.94 31.92 -8.90
CA HIS A 129 0.74 32.57 -10.19
C HIS A 129 -0.64 33.25 -10.27
N ALA A 130 -1.68 32.58 -9.79
CA ALA A 130 -3.04 33.13 -9.70
C ALA A 130 -3.23 34.12 -8.53
N GLY A 131 -2.20 34.34 -7.70
CA GLY A 131 -2.31 35.18 -6.50
C GLY A 131 -3.35 34.70 -5.48
N PHE A 132 -3.74 33.42 -5.52
CA PHE A 132 -4.86 32.84 -4.76
C PHE A 132 -6.23 33.46 -5.08
N HIS A 133 -6.38 34.14 -6.23
CA HIS A 133 -7.65 34.69 -6.70
C HIS A 133 -8.21 33.87 -7.87
N LEU A 134 -9.52 34.00 -8.07
CA LEU A 134 -10.18 33.44 -9.24
C LEU A 134 -10.04 34.42 -10.42
N GLY A 135 -9.73 33.89 -11.59
CA GLY A 135 -9.57 34.63 -12.83
C GLY A 135 -10.76 34.43 -13.77
N SER A 136 -10.46 34.37 -15.07
CA SER A 136 -11.44 34.05 -16.12
C SER A 136 -12.03 32.64 -15.95
N THR A 137 -13.14 32.37 -16.65
CA THR A 137 -13.79 31.05 -16.63
C THR A 137 -12.85 29.93 -17.07
N ASN A 138 -12.00 30.16 -18.08
CA ASN A 138 -11.01 29.18 -18.53
C ASN A 138 -9.94 28.90 -17.46
N ALA A 139 -9.47 29.95 -16.77
CA ALA A 139 -8.41 29.86 -15.77
C ALA A 139 -8.93 29.10 -14.54
N ASN A 140 -10.15 29.43 -14.13
CA ASN A 140 -10.82 28.75 -13.02
C ASN A 140 -11.08 27.28 -13.35
N ALA A 141 -11.50 26.96 -14.58
CA ALA A 141 -11.67 25.56 -15.00
C ALA A 141 -10.35 24.77 -14.90
N ALA A 142 -9.24 25.32 -15.39
CA ALA A 142 -7.92 24.70 -15.28
C ALA A 142 -7.47 24.55 -13.81
N LEU A 143 -7.67 25.60 -13.00
CA LEU A 143 -7.37 25.61 -11.57
C LEU A 143 -8.13 24.50 -10.82
N PHE A 144 -9.45 24.41 -10.98
CA PHE A 144 -10.26 23.40 -10.30
C PHE A 144 -9.92 21.98 -10.76
N CYS A 145 -9.67 21.77 -12.06
CA CYS A 145 -9.23 20.47 -12.58
C CYS A 145 -7.90 20.05 -11.94
N MET A 146 -6.93 20.96 -11.92
CA MET A 146 -5.62 20.73 -11.31
C MET A 146 -5.74 20.40 -9.82
N LEU A 147 -6.48 21.19 -9.04
CA LEU A 147 -6.67 20.94 -7.61
C LEU A 147 -7.38 19.62 -7.34
N THR A 148 -8.38 19.26 -8.14
CA THR A 148 -9.09 17.98 -8.04
C THR A 148 -8.18 16.79 -8.35
N VAL A 149 -7.32 16.91 -9.37
CA VAL A 149 -6.34 15.87 -9.72
C VAL A 149 -5.25 15.77 -8.65
N ALA A 150 -4.71 16.88 -8.16
CA ALA A 150 -3.67 16.88 -7.13
C ALA A 150 -4.17 16.28 -5.81
N THR A 151 -5.37 16.66 -5.37
CA THR A 151 -6.00 16.10 -4.16
C THR A 151 -6.31 14.61 -4.32
N SER A 152 -6.91 14.21 -5.45
CA SER A 152 -7.13 12.78 -5.73
C SER A 152 -5.81 12.00 -5.82
N GLY A 153 -4.72 12.59 -6.33
CA GLY A 153 -3.38 12.00 -6.33
C GLY A 153 -2.84 11.72 -4.93
N LEU A 154 -3.11 12.61 -3.98
CA LEU A 154 -2.75 12.43 -2.56
C LEU A 154 -3.53 11.27 -1.93
N VAL A 155 -4.82 11.12 -2.25
CA VAL A 155 -5.63 9.95 -1.88
C VAL A 155 -5.03 8.67 -2.50
N GLY A 156 -4.64 8.72 -3.77
CA GLY A 156 -3.97 7.62 -4.46
C GLY A 156 -2.69 7.16 -3.77
N ARG A 157 -1.86 8.10 -3.29
CA ARG A 157 -0.66 7.80 -2.49
C ARG A 157 -1.03 7.05 -1.21
N TYR A 158 -2.03 7.55 -0.48
CA TYR A 158 -2.50 6.92 0.74
C TYR A 158 -2.93 5.46 0.47
N LEU A 159 -3.75 5.24 -0.56
CA LEU A 159 -4.18 3.90 -0.98
C LEU A 159 -2.99 3.01 -1.40
N TYR A 160 -2.07 3.53 -2.20
CA TYR A 160 -0.89 2.80 -2.68
C TYR A 160 -0.03 2.28 -1.53
N THR A 161 0.22 3.10 -0.51
CA THR A 161 0.99 2.67 0.67
C THR A 161 0.30 1.55 1.45
N ARG A 162 -1.03 1.51 1.50
CA ARG A 162 -1.78 0.47 2.22
C ARG A 162 -1.79 -0.87 1.49
N ILE A 163 -1.74 -0.84 0.15
CA ILE A 163 -1.86 -2.03 -0.70
C ILE A 163 -0.50 -2.67 -0.96
N HIS A 164 0.49 -1.86 -1.36
CA HIS A 164 1.78 -2.39 -1.82
C HIS A 164 2.64 -2.95 -0.66
N LEU A 165 2.48 -2.43 0.56
CA LEU A 165 3.21 -2.88 1.75
C LEU A 165 2.73 -4.23 2.33
N GLY A 166 1.75 -4.91 1.74
CA GLY A 166 1.14 -6.04 2.44
C GLY A 166 0.48 -7.12 1.63
N LEU A 167 0.22 -7.02 0.33
CA LEU A 167 -0.59 -8.05 -0.34
C LEU A 167 0.06 -9.44 -0.35
N TYR A 168 1.22 -9.57 -1.00
CA TYR A 168 1.94 -10.84 -1.05
C TYR A 168 2.42 -11.27 0.33
N GLY A 169 2.97 -10.33 1.11
CA GLY A 169 3.46 -10.58 2.46
C GLY A 169 2.36 -11.05 3.43
N ARG A 170 1.18 -10.42 3.42
CA ARG A 170 0.07 -10.81 4.30
C ARG A 170 -0.60 -12.10 3.84
N ARG A 171 -0.75 -12.33 2.52
CA ARG A 171 -1.22 -13.63 2.01
C ARG A 171 -0.27 -14.77 2.39
N ALA A 172 1.04 -14.56 2.27
CA ALA A 172 2.06 -15.51 2.71
C ALA A 172 2.04 -15.71 4.24
N THR A 173 1.89 -14.64 5.02
CA THR A 173 1.79 -14.71 6.50
C THR A 173 0.54 -15.48 6.92
N ALA A 174 -0.59 -15.28 6.24
CA ALA A 174 -1.81 -16.04 6.47
C ALA A 174 -1.64 -17.52 6.18
N ALA A 175 -1.01 -17.87 5.05
CA ALA A 175 -0.68 -19.25 4.70
C ALA A 175 0.27 -19.89 5.73
N ALA A 176 1.28 -19.14 6.22
CA ALA A 176 2.18 -19.61 7.26
C ALA A 176 1.46 -19.86 8.59
N LEU A 177 0.53 -18.99 8.98
CA LEU A 177 -0.30 -19.17 10.17
C LEU A 177 -1.20 -20.40 10.07
N ARG A 178 -1.79 -20.67 8.90
CA ARG A 178 -2.56 -21.91 8.67
C ARG A 178 -1.70 -23.15 8.90
N LYS A 179 -0.48 -23.15 8.35
CA LYS A 179 0.46 -24.26 8.53
C LYS A 179 0.82 -24.48 9.99
N GLN A 180 1.05 -23.40 10.75
CA GLN A 180 1.34 -23.50 12.20
C GLN A 180 0.18 -24.11 12.98
N ILE A 181 -1.06 -23.74 12.65
CA ILE A 181 -2.25 -24.32 13.27
C ILE A 181 -2.33 -25.83 12.99
N GLN A 182 -2.11 -26.26 11.74
CA GLN A 182 -2.09 -27.67 11.35
C GLN A 182 -1.01 -28.47 12.11
N THR A 183 0.21 -27.94 12.19
CA THR A 183 1.30 -28.61 12.93
C THR A 183 0.98 -28.75 14.42
N MET A 184 0.35 -27.75 15.04
CA MET A 184 -0.05 -27.85 16.44
C MET A 184 -1.11 -28.93 16.66
N GLN A 185 -2.01 -29.15 15.69
CA GLN A 185 -2.97 -30.26 15.76
C GLN A 185 -2.29 -31.62 15.72
N GLU A 186 -1.33 -31.81 14.80
CA GLU A 186 -0.60 -33.07 14.68
C GLU A 186 0.12 -33.40 15.99
N GLN A 187 0.69 -32.39 16.64
CA GLN A 187 1.35 -32.51 17.94
C GLN A 187 0.37 -32.82 19.09
N LEU A 188 -0.79 -32.15 19.11
CA LEU A 188 -1.84 -32.40 20.11
C LEU A 188 -2.43 -33.81 19.97
N ALA A 189 -2.73 -34.23 18.74
CA ALA A 189 -3.23 -35.57 18.43
C ALA A 189 -2.23 -36.68 18.81
N ALA A 190 -0.92 -36.41 18.73
CA ALA A 190 0.11 -37.34 19.15
C ALA A 190 0.28 -37.45 20.68
N SER A 191 -0.22 -36.48 21.45
CA SER A 191 0.06 -36.36 22.89
C SER A 191 -1.05 -36.86 23.82
N SER A 192 -2.32 -36.95 23.38
CA SER A 192 -3.42 -37.50 24.18
C SER A 192 -4.70 -37.70 23.36
N SER A 193 -5.49 -38.76 23.62
CA SER A 193 -6.76 -39.04 22.91
C SER A 193 -7.89 -38.08 23.27
N GLU A 194 -8.01 -37.67 24.55
CA GLU A 194 -9.02 -36.69 25.00
C GLU A 194 -8.65 -35.26 24.57
N GLY A 195 -7.36 -34.90 24.62
CA GLY A 195 -6.86 -33.64 24.07
C GLY A 195 -7.01 -33.54 22.55
N ALA A 196 -7.11 -34.68 21.85
CA ALA A 196 -7.32 -34.72 20.42
C ALA A 196 -8.74 -34.28 20.00
N GLU A 197 -9.79 -34.55 20.81
CA GLU A 197 -11.15 -34.08 20.52
C GLU A 197 -11.30 -32.58 20.77
N ALA A 198 -10.85 -32.09 21.94
CA ALA A 198 -10.81 -30.66 22.26
C ALA A 198 -10.01 -29.86 21.21
N GLY A 199 -8.87 -30.39 20.77
CA GLY A 199 -8.05 -29.78 19.71
C GLY A 199 -8.76 -29.72 18.35
N LYS A 200 -9.55 -30.75 18.01
CA LYS A 200 -10.36 -30.78 16.77
C LYS A 200 -11.50 -29.76 16.81
N GLU A 201 -12.19 -29.60 17.94
CA GLU A 201 -13.27 -28.62 18.08
C GLU A 201 -12.76 -27.18 18.01
N VAL A 202 -11.67 -26.85 18.70
CA VAL A 202 -11.02 -25.54 18.61
C VAL A 202 -10.63 -25.23 17.18
N LEU A 203 -10.05 -26.21 16.46
CA LEU A 203 -9.71 -26.04 15.07
C LEU A 203 -10.96 -25.79 14.22
N ALA A 204 -12.00 -26.62 14.35
CA ALA A 204 -13.21 -26.50 13.55
C ALA A 204 -13.85 -25.11 13.75
N ALA A 205 -13.88 -24.61 14.99
CA ALA A 205 -14.34 -23.26 15.30
C ALA A 205 -13.47 -22.17 14.64
N LEU A 206 -12.15 -22.33 14.66
CA LEU A 206 -11.20 -21.40 14.03
C LEU A 206 -11.30 -21.42 12.49
N GLN A 207 -11.47 -22.59 11.88
CA GLN A 207 -11.65 -22.78 10.44
C GLN A 207 -13.01 -22.26 9.94
N ALA A 208 -14.08 -22.49 10.71
CA ALA A 208 -15.40 -21.94 10.44
C ALA A 208 -15.39 -20.41 10.49
N LEU A 209 -14.71 -19.83 11.49
CA LEU A 209 -14.55 -18.38 11.57
C LEU A 209 -13.70 -17.82 10.41
N GLU A 210 -12.62 -18.51 10.04
CA GLU A 210 -11.81 -18.16 8.87
C GLU A 210 -12.64 -18.15 7.58
N THR A 211 -13.36 -19.25 7.30
CA THR A 211 -14.17 -19.36 6.07
C THR A 211 -15.25 -18.29 6.03
N ARG A 212 -15.88 -17.99 7.17
CA ARG A 212 -16.85 -16.89 7.29
C ARG A 212 -16.22 -15.53 6.98
N ILE A 213 -15.08 -15.20 7.58
CA ILE A 213 -14.39 -13.92 7.34
C ILE A 213 -13.91 -13.79 5.89
N LEU A 214 -13.44 -14.88 5.28
CA LEU A 214 -12.93 -14.86 3.91
C LEU A 214 -14.03 -14.82 2.83
N ARG A 215 -15.19 -15.43 3.09
CA ARG A 215 -16.34 -15.43 2.17
C ARG A 215 -17.22 -14.20 2.35
N GLU A 216 -17.65 -13.92 3.58
CA GLU A 216 -18.68 -12.92 3.87
C GLU A 216 -18.05 -11.56 4.25
N GLY A 217 -16.81 -11.57 4.74
CA GLY A 217 -16.21 -10.44 5.46
C GLY A 217 -16.62 -10.46 6.94
N MET A 218 -16.15 -9.51 7.75
CA MET A 218 -16.55 -9.48 9.15
C MET A 218 -18.03 -9.04 9.31
N PRO A 219 -18.84 -9.75 10.12
CA PRO A 219 -20.19 -9.30 10.47
C PRO A 219 -20.09 -8.09 11.42
N GLY A 220 -20.84 -7.02 11.14
CA GLY A 220 -20.74 -5.75 11.87
C GLY A 220 -19.81 -4.73 11.19
N SER A 221 -20.15 -4.40 9.95
CA SER A 221 -19.63 -3.31 9.11
C SER A 221 -18.13 -3.36 8.76
N ARG A 222 -17.89 -3.57 7.45
CA ARG A 222 -16.62 -3.26 6.78
C ARG A 222 -16.13 -1.83 7.09
N VAL A 223 -17.07 -0.95 7.44
CA VAL A 223 -16.86 0.45 7.86
C VAL A 223 -16.23 0.55 9.26
N LEU A 224 -16.70 -0.20 10.27
CA LEU A 224 -16.08 -0.17 11.61
C LEU A 224 -14.69 -0.80 11.61
N ALA A 225 -14.48 -1.85 10.80
CA ALA A 225 -13.15 -2.42 10.58
C ALA A 225 -12.18 -1.46 9.86
N PHE A 226 -12.72 -0.48 9.13
CA PHE A 226 -11.97 0.57 8.45
C PHE A 226 -11.68 1.77 9.35
N LEU A 227 -12.66 2.23 10.13
CA LEU A 227 -12.57 3.42 10.98
C LEU A 227 -11.91 3.15 12.34
N LEU A 228 -12.13 1.97 12.94
CA LEU A 228 -11.58 1.59 14.25
C LEU A 228 -10.90 0.21 14.22
N PRO A 229 -9.65 0.14 13.72
CA PRO A 229 -8.82 -1.07 13.77
C PRO A 229 -8.63 -1.69 15.17
N PRO A 230 -8.46 -0.91 16.28
CA PRO A 230 -8.27 -1.52 17.59
C PRO A 230 -9.57 -2.16 18.13
N LEU A 231 -10.72 -1.55 17.87
CA LEU A 231 -12.02 -2.06 18.32
C LEU A 231 -12.42 -3.33 17.57
N SER A 232 -12.31 -3.31 16.23
CA SER A 232 -12.56 -4.48 15.39
C SER A 232 -11.66 -5.67 15.75
N ARG A 233 -10.40 -5.41 16.13
CA ARG A 233 -9.49 -6.42 16.67
C ARG A 233 -9.94 -6.99 18.02
N TYR A 234 -10.43 -6.14 18.93
CA TYR A 234 -10.92 -6.57 20.23
C TYR A 234 -12.20 -7.40 20.11
N LEU A 235 -13.15 -6.98 19.28
CA LEU A 235 -14.40 -7.71 19.02
C LEU A 235 -14.11 -9.08 18.39
N LEU A 236 -13.20 -9.15 17.42
CA LEU A 236 -12.81 -10.42 16.80
C LEU A 236 -12.12 -11.34 17.82
N TYR A 237 -11.26 -10.80 18.69
CA TYR A 237 -10.66 -11.57 19.78
C TYR A 237 -11.71 -12.11 20.75
N ARG A 238 -12.71 -11.28 21.14
CA ARG A 238 -13.82 -11.73 21.99
C ARG A 238 -14.65 -12.83 21.33
N GLN A 239 -14.97 -12.71 20.04
CA GLN A 239 -15.71 -13.75 19.30
C GLN A 239 -14.93 -15.06 19.25
N VAL A 240 -13.63 -15.01 18.97
CA VAL A 240 -12.76 -16.20 19.01
C VAL A 240 -12.78 -16.83 20.40
N MET A 241 -12.59 -16.04 21.46
CA MET A 241 -12.60 -16.57 22.83
C MET A 241 -13.97 -17.10 23.27
N ALA A 242 -15.07 -16.51 22.80
CA ALA A 242 -16.42 -17.01 23.07
C ALA A 242 -16.67 -18.38 22.41
N LEU A 243 -16.19 -18.58 21.18
CA LEU A 243 -16.25 -19.88 20.49
C LEU A 243 -15.37 -20.95 21.14
N LEU A 244 -14.29 -20.52 21.81
CA LEU A 244 -13.38 -21.40 22.55
C LEU A 244 -13.77 -21.63 24.02
N ALA A 245 -14.77 -20.92 24.53
CA ALA A 245 -15.23 -21.06 25.91
C ALA A 245 -15.65 -22.50 26.30
N PRO A 246 -16.28 -23.31 25.42
CA PRO A 246 -16.68 -24.68 25.75
C PRO A 246 -15.51 -25.66 25.90
N VAL A 247 -14.34 -25.36 25.32
CA VAL A 247 -13.27 -26.35 25.13
C VAL A 247 -12.32 -26.48 26.33
N HIS A 248 -12.58 -25.75 27.42
CA HIS A 248 -11.82 -25.75 28.69
C HIS A 248 -10.32 -26.10 28.58
N PRO A 249 -9.52 -25.39 27.75
CA PRO A 249 -8.10 -25.72 27.64
C PRO A 249 -7.42 -25.41 28.98
N ALA A 250 -6.68 -26.38 29.53
CA ALA A 250 -5.99 -26.27 30.81
C ALA A 250 -4.47 -26.09 30.62
N GLY A 251 -3.81 -25.45 31.60
CA GLY A 251 -2.35 -25.34 31.66
C GLY A 251 -1.69 -24.62 30.47
N THR A 252 -0.62 -25.20 29.94
CA THR A 252 0.19 -24.66 28.83
C THR A 252 -0.57 -24.58 27.52
N GLN A 253 -1.53 -25.48 27.27
CA GLN A 253 -2.35 -25.50 26.06
C GLN A 253 -3.22 -24.23 25.94
N ALA A 254 -3.76 -23.74 27.05
CA ALA A 254 -4.57 -22.52 27.08
C ALA A 254 -3.77 -21.26 26.67
N VAL A 255 -2.48 -21.22 27.03
CA VAL A 255 -1.59 -20.10 26.69
C VAL A 255 -1.32 -20.09 25.19
N GLU A 256 -1.06 -21.26 24.61
CA GLU A 256 -0.72 -21.42 23.20
C GLU A 256 -1.92 -21.14 22.29
N VAL A 257 -3.09 -21.65 22.66
CA VAL A 257 -4.37 -21.37 21.99
C VAL A 257 -4.71 -19.87 22.01
N ARG A 258 -4.54 -19.19 23.15
CA ARG A 258 -4.74 -17.73 23.24
C ARG A 258 -3.74 -16.95 22.39
N ARG A 259 -2.50 -17.41 22.29
CA ARG A 259 -1.45 -16.80 21.46
C ARG A 259 -1.79 -16.92 19.97
N LEU A 260 -2.18 -18.10 19.52
CA LEU A 260 -2.61 -18.36 18.15
C LEU A 260 -3.86 -17.55 17.79
N ALA A 261 -4.89 -17.56 18.65
CA ALA A 261 -6.09 -16.76 18.48
C ALA A 261 -5.74 -15.27 18.27
N ARG A 262 -4.88 -14.70 19.12
CA ARG A 262 -4.42 -13.30 18.98
C ARG A 262 -3.66 -13.05 17.67
N GLN A 263 -2.82 -13.97 17.22
CA GLN A 263 -2.06 -13.84 15.97
C GLN A 263 -2.96 -13.97 14.73
N MET A 264 -3.90 -14.91 14.75
CA MET A 264 -4.93 -15.06 13.73
C MET A 264 -5.79 -13.81 13.62
N SER A 265 -6.38 -13.33 14.73
CA SER A 265 -7.26 -12.14 14.68
C SER A 265 -6.55 -10.93 14.07
N ARG A 266 -5.25 -10.75 14.36
CA ARG A 266 -4.44 -9.68 13.73
C ARG A 266 -4.28 -9.89 12.23
N THR A 267 -3.93 -11.09 11.81
CA THR A 267 -3.61 -11.40 10.40
C THR A 267 -4.86 -11.42 9.54
N PHE A 268 -5.96 -11.99 10.02
CA PHE A 268 -7.25 -11.99 9.33
C PHE A 268 -7.83 -10.59 9.19
N LEU A 269 -7.76 -9.75 10.24
CA LEU A 269 -8.18 -8.36 10.13
C LEU A 269 -7.36 -7.63 9.05
N GLN A 270 -6.04 -7.84 9.04
CA GLN A 270 -5.15 -7.26 8.03
C GLN A 270 -5.44 -7.76 6.61
N LEU A 271 -5.86 -9.01 6.43
CA LEU A 271 -6.27 -9.58 5.13
C LEU A 271 -7.64 -9.07 4.69
N SER A 272 -8.61 -9.01 5.60
CA SER A 272 -9.98 -8.56 5.33
C SER A 272 -10.01 -7.12 4.81
N GLN A 273 -9.05 -6.29 5.27
CA GLN A 273 -8.90 -4.91 4.81
C GLN A 273 -8.28 -4.81 3.41
N LEU A 274 -7.58 -5.83 2.88
CA LEU A 274 -6.88 -5.73 1.59
C LEU A 274 -7.84 -5.67 0.39
N ARG A 275 -8.87 -6.53 0.37
CA ARG A 275 -9.86 -6.56 -0.73
C ARG A 275 -10.59 -5.22 -0.93
N PRO A 276 -11.10 -4.52 0.10
CA PRO A 276 -11.71 -3.22 -0.10
C PRO A 276 -10.70 -2.15 -0.53
N PHE A 277 -9.44 -2.19 -0.07
CA PHE A 277 -8.41 -1.28 -0.57
C PHE A 277 -8.09 -1.51 -2.04
N GLU A 278 -7.99 -2.77 -2.50
CA GLU A 278 -7.81 -3.10 -3.93
C GLU A 278 -8.93 -2.50 -4.79
N ARG A 279 -10.19 -2.67 -4.39
CA ARG A 279 -11.35 -2.10 -5.09
C ARG A 279 -11.35 -0.58 -5.10
N LEU A 280 -11.01 0.04 -3.96
CA LEU A 280 -10.93 1.49 -3.86
C LEU A 280 -9.78 2.04 -4.71
N PHE A 281 -8.67 1.31 -4.83
CA PHE A 281 -7.56 1.68 -5.69
C PHE A 281 -7.88 1.52 -7.18
N SER A 282 -8.59 0.47 -7.58
CA SER A 282 -9.06 0.34 -8.96
C SER A 282 -10.06 1.46 -9.32
N LEU A 283 -11.00 1.77 -8.42
CA LEU A 283 -11.95 2.86 -8.61
C LEU A 283 -11.24 4.22 -8.67
N TRP A 284 -10.30 4.46 -7.76
CA TRP A 284 -9.47 5.65 -7.77
C TRP A 284 -8.70 5.78 -9.09
N HIS A 285 -8.09 4.70 -9.59
CA HIS A 285 -7.35 4.75 -10.85
C HIS A 285 -8.26 5.07 -12.03
N LEU A 286 -9.46 4.49 -12.06
CA LEU A 286 -10.49 4.74 -13.07
C LEU A 286 -10.95 6.20 -13.07
N LEU A 287 -11.06 6.85 -11.90
CA LEU A 287 -11.49 8.24 -11.76
C LEU A 287 -10.33 9.25 -11.95
N HIS A 288 -9.14 8.94 -11.47
CA HIS A 288 -7.98 9.83 -11.53
C HIS A 288 -7.49 10.03 -12.96
N LEU A 289 -7.52 8.99 -13.80
CA LEU A 289 -7.08 9.08 -15.20
C LEU A 289 -7.89 10.08 -16.06
N PRO A 290 -9.23 10.03 -16.11
CA PRO A 290 -10.01 11.00 -16.89
C PRO A 290 -9.91 12.42 -16.31
N LEU A 291 -9.89 12.58 -14.99
CA LEU A 291 -9.66 13.88 -14.37
C LEU A 291 -8.30 14.48 -14.77
N PHE A 292 -7.27 13.64 -14.81
CA PHE A 292 -5.95 14.05 -15.27
C PHE A 292 -5.96 14.51 -16.74
N LEU A 293 -6.67 13.79 -17.62
CA LEU A 293 -6.81 14.22 -19.02
C LEU A 293 -7.56 15.56 -19.12
N LEU A 294 -8.63 15.73 -18.36
CA LEU A 294 -9.38 16.99 -18.30
C LEU A 294 -8.51 18.16 -17.83
N MET A 295 -7.66 17.94 -16.82
CA MET A 295 -6.68 18.92 -16.37
C MET A 295 -5.68 19.30 -17.47
N VAL A 296 -5.17 18.33 -18.23
CA VAL A 296 -4.24 18.60 -19.33
C VAL A 296 -4.92 19.44 -20.41
N VAL A 297 -6.13 19.07 -20.83
CA VAL A 297 -6.88 19.82 -21.85
C VAL A 297 -7.20 21.24 -21.38
N SER A 298 -7.74 21.40 -20.17
CA SER A 298 -8.05 22.73 -19.62
C SER A 298 -6.81 23.60 -19.44
N GLY A 299 -5.67 23.02 -19.03
CA GLY A 299 -4.39 23.72 -18.94
C GLY A 299 -3.90 24.21 -20.31
N ILE A 300 -3.99 23.38 -21.35
CA ILE A 300 -3.64 23.79 -22.72
C ILE A 300 -4.55 24.94 -23.18
N VAL A 301 -5.86 24.79 -23.01
CA VAL A 301 -6.84 25.83 -23.39
C VAL A 301 -6.56 27.14 -22.67
N HIS A 302 -6.26 27.09 -21.37
CA HIS A 302 -5.91 28.29 -20.60
C HIS A 302 -4.67 29.00 -21.17
N VAL A 303 -3.58 28.26 -21.43
CA VAL A 303 -2.35 28.83 -21.99
C VAL A 303 -2.59 29.43 -23.37
N VAL A 304 -3.26 28.70 -24.27
CA VAL A 304 -3.57 29.17 -25.62
C VAL A 304 -4.40 30.45 -25.58
N PHE A 305 -5.44 30.48 -24.76
CA PHE A 305 -6.35 31.62 -24.70
C PHE A 305 -5.66 32.89 -24.20
N VAL A 306 -4.82 32.79 -23.17
CA VAL A 306 -4.06 33.93 -22.62
C VAL A 306 -3.01 34.46 -23.61
N HIS A 307 -2.55 33.66 -24.57
CA HIS A 307 -1.59 34.13 -25.58
C HIS A 307 -2.26 34.61 -26.88
N MET A 308 -3.55 34.29 -27.08
CA MET A 308 -4.32 34.72 -28.25
C MET A 308 -5.11 36.00 -28.02
N TYR A 309 -5.51 36.27 -26.76
CA TYR A 309 -6.35 37.38 -26.35
C TYR A 309 -5.74 38.09 -25.14
#